data_AF-A0A537TZ01-F1
#
_entry.id   AF-A0A537TZ01-F1
#
_cell.length_a   1.000
_cell.length_b   1.000
_cell.length_c   1.000
_cell.angle_alpha   90.00
_cell.angle_beta   90.00
_cell.angle_gamma   90.00
#
_symmetry.space_group_name_H-M   'P 1'
#
loop_
_entity.id
_entity.type
_entity.pdbx_description
1 polymer ?
#
loop_
_entity_poly.entity_id
_entity_poly.type
_entity_poly.pdbx_seq_one_letter_code
_entity_poly.pdbx_strand_id
1 'polypeptide(L)' 'MPGTYNILIMGASYGSLLASKLLFGGHQVKLVCLPAEADLINAEGFRVRLPVKGRKDPVEIDSR' A
#
# COMPACT_ATOMS: atom_id res chain seq x y z
N MET A 1 -0.51 -0.23 -21.18
CA MET A 1 0.76 -0.11 -20.41
C MET A 1 1.50 -1.44 -20.52
N PRO A 2 2.85 -1.46 -20.51
CA PRO A 2 3.58 -2.72 -20.32
C PRO A 2 2.98 -3.44 -19.10
N GLY A 3 2.74 -4.75 -19.23
CA GLY A 3 1.60 -5.45 -18.61
C GLY A 3 1.34 -5.22 -17.12
N THR A 4 0.06 -5.20 -16.74
CA THR A 4 -0.38 -5.25 -15.34
C THR A 4 0.07 -6.55 -14.69
N TYR A 5 0.89 -6.46 -13.64
CA TYR A 5 1.30 -7.62 -12.85
C TYR A 5 0.35 -7.87 -11.68
N ASN A 6 0.21 -9.14 -11.31
CA ASN A 6 -0.40 -9.57 -10.05
C ASN A 6 0.73 -9.85 -9.05
N ILE A 7 0.79 -9.08 -7.98
CA ILE A 7 1.92 -9.06 -7.06
C ILE A 7 1.45 -9.49 -5.67
N LEU A 8 2.14 -10.47 -5.08
CA LEU A 8 1.91 -10.92 -3.72
C LEU A 8 3.01 -10.35 -2.81
N ILE A 9 2.62 -9.70 -1.71
CA ILE A 9 3.56 -9.15 -0.72
C ILE A 9 3.29 -9.82 0.62
N MET A 10 4.34 -10.39 1.24
CA MET A 10 4.28 -11.01 2.56
C MET A 10 4.68 -9.99 3.63
N GLY A 11 3.71 -9.52 4.41
CA GLY A 11 3.83 -8.51 5.45
C GLY A 11 3.14 -7.19 5.06
N ALA A 12 2.32 -6.64 5.96
CA ALA A 12 1.53 -5.44 5.69
C ALA A 12 2.20 -4.10 6.04
N SER A 13 3.16 -4.06 6.96
CA SER A 13 3.78 -2.80 7.42
C SER A 13 4.54 -2.06 6.30
N TYR A 14 5.78 -2.48 5.99
CA TYR A 14 6.51 -1.94 4.82
C TYR A 14 5.88 -2.38 3.49
N GLY A 15 5.13 -3.48 3.49
CA GLY A 15 4.40 -3.94 2.32
C GLY A 15 3.37 -2.93 1.82
N SER A 16 2.69 -2.21 2.71
CA SER A 16 1.74 -1.15 2.33
C SER A 16 2.45 0.05 1.66
N LEU A 17 3.68 0.40 2.10
CA LEU A 17 4.49 1.43 1.44
C LEU A 17 4.82 1.03 0.00
N LEU A 18 5.27 -0.20 -0.23
CA LEU A 18 5.57 -0.70 -1.57
C LEU A 18 4.28 -0.84 -2.41
N ALA A 19 3.21 -1.39 -1.81
CA ALA A 19 1.92 -1.58 -2.45
C ALA A 19 1.35 -0.25 -2.99
N SER A 20 1.41 0.83 -2.21
CA SER A 20 0.95 2.16 -2.66
C SER A 20 1.60 2.62 -3.98
N LYS A 21 2.89 2.35 -4.16
CA LYS A 21 3.63 2.72 -5.38
C LYS A 21 3.28 1.81 -6.55
N LEU A 22 3.13 0.50 -6.30
CA LEU A 22 2.76 -0.48 -7.31
C LEU A 22 1.34 -0.28 -7.82
N LEU A 23 0.41 0.05 -6.92
CA LEU A 23 -0.97 0.42 -7.26
C LEU A 23 -0.98 1.69 -8.13
N PHE A 24 -0.20 2.71 -7.78
CA PHE A 24 -0.06 3.91 -8.62
C PHE A 24 0.54 3.60 -10.01
N GLY A 25 1.38 2.57 -10.11
CA GLY A 25 1.91 2.04 -11.37
C GLY A 25 0.91 1.19 -12.19
N GLY A 26 -0.33 1.01 -11.73
CA GLY A 26 -1.36 0.24 -12.43
C GLY A 26 -1.23 -1.29 -12.25
N HIS A 27 -0.56 -1.75 -11.21
CA HIS A 27 -0.44 -3.18 -10.86
C HIS A 27 -1.50 -3.60 -9.84
N GLN A 28 -1.79 -4.91 -9.79
CA GLN A 28 -2.64 -5.49 -8.74
C GLN A 28 -1.78 -6.05 -7.63
N VAL A 29 -2.14 -5.76 -6.38
CA VAL A 29 -1.37 -6.18 -5.19
C VAL A 29 -2.26 -6.94 -4.22
N LYS A 30 -1.78 -8.07 -3.69
CA LYS A 30 -2.32 -8.74 -2.51
C LYS A 30 -1.31 -8.69 -1.38
N LEU A 31 -1.75 -8.23 -0.21
CA LEU A 31 -0.98 -8.27 1.03
C LEU A 31 -1.36 -9.53 1.81
N VAL A 32 -0.37 -10.25 2.33
CA VAL A 32 -0.54 -11.37 3.26
C VAL A 32 0.03 -10.96 4.60
N CYS A 33 -0.77 -11.06 5.66
CA CYS A 33 -0.40 -10.63 7.01
C CYS A 33 -1.21 -11.44 8.04
N LEU A 34 -1.09 -11.12 9.33
CA LEU A 34 -1.86 -11.80 10.36
C LEU A 34 -3.37 -11.52 10.17
N PRO A 35 -4.25 -12.42 10.61
CA PRO A 35 -5.69 -12.30 10.36
C PRO A 35 -6.28 -10.94 10.74
N ALA A 36 -5.96 -10.43 11.94
CA ALA A 36 -6.47 -9.14 12.41
C ALA A 36 -6.04 -7.95 11.51
N GLU A 37 -4.84 -8.01 10.96
CA GLU A 37 -4.32 -6.97 10.05
C GLU A 37 -5.01 -7.08 8.68
N ALA A 38 -5.21 -8.31 8.18
CA ALA A 38 -5.89 -8.57 6.93
C ALA A 38 -7.36 -8.10 6.99
N ASP A 39 -8.06 -8.39 8.09
CA ASP A 39 -9.44 -7.98 8.30
C ASP A 39 -9.56 -6.45 8.31
N LEU A 40 -8.67 -5.77 9.05
CA LEU A 40 -8.65 -4.31 9.10
C LEU A 40 -8.35 -3.69 7.73
N ILE A 41 -7.34 -4.21 7.01
CA ILE A 41 -6.98 -3.70 5.67
C ILE A 41 -8.11 -3.93 4.67
N ASN A 42 -8.81 -5.06 4.72
CA ASN A 42 -9.94 -5.32 3.83
C ASN A 42 -11.14 -4.41 4.14
N ALA A 43 -11.35 -4.06 5.41
CA ALA A 43 -12.44 -3.19 5.83
C ALA A 43 -12.14 -1.69 5.58
N GLU A 44 -10.91 -1.26 5.83
CA GLU A 44 -10.54 0.17 5.90
C GLU A 44 -9.45 0.60 4.91
N GLY A 45 -8.89 -0.33 4.13
CA GLY A 45 -7.66 -0.07 3.39
C GLY A 45 -6.46 0.16 4.32
N PHE A 46 -5.40 0.75 3.78
CA PHE A 46 -4.23 1.18 4.55
C PHE A 46 -3.91 2.65 4.26
N ARG A 47 -3.32 3.31 5.27
CA ARG A 47 -2.85 4.70 5.17
C ARG A 47 -1.34 4.77 5.33
N VAL A 48 -0.71 5.39 4.36
CA VAL A 48 0.74 5.56 4.30
C VAL A 48 1.07 7.04 4.41
N ARG A 49 1.79 7.42 5.47
CA ARG A 49 2.27 8.79 5.68
C ARG A 49 3.74 8.88 5.29
N LEU A 50 4.02 9.57 4.19
CA LEU A 50 5.35 9.67 3.61
C LEU A 50 5.92 11.08 3.80
N PRO A 51 7.15 11.22 4.32
CA PRO A 51 7.84 12.49 4.30
C PRO A 51 8.19 12.87 2.86
N VAL A 52 8.03 14.15 2.51
CA VAL A 52 8.43 14.70 1.22
C VAL A 52 9.44 15.80 1.47
N LYS A 53 10.61 15.71 0.81
CA LYS A 53 11.68 16.70 0.95
C LYS A 53 11.13 18.10 0.62
N GLY A 54 11.34 19.05 1.53
CA GLY A 54 10.88 20.44 1.38
C GLY A 54 9.43 20.69 1.81
N ARG A 55 8.71 19.68 2.33
CA ARG A 55 7.41 19.85 2.97
C ARG A 55 7.52 19.68 4.47
N LYS A 56 6.75 20.48 5.22
CA LYS A 56 6.63 20.38 6.68
C LYS A 56 5.80 19.16 7.07
N ASP A 57 4.66 18.98 6.41
CA ASP A 57 3.70 17.94 6.74
C ASP A 57 3.87 16.71 5.83
N PRO A 58 3.78 15.48 6.38
CA PRO A 58 3.77 14.26 5.58
C PRO A 58 2.59 14.23 4.60
N VAL A 59 2.81 13.62 3.44
CA VAL A 59 1.72 13.30 2.52
C VAL A 59 1.09 11.98 2.95
N GLU A 60 -0.22 11.97 3.08
CA GLU A 60 -0.99 10.75 3.29
C GLU A 60 -1.45 10.16 1.96
N ILE A 61 -1.28 8.85 1.82
CA ILE A 61 -1.89 8.04 0.76
C ILE A 61 -2.91 7.13 1.44
N ASP A 62 -4.19 7.28 1.07
CA ASP A 62 -5.29 6.38 1.43
C ASP A 62 -5.51 5.39 0.27
N SER A 63 -5.62 4.10 0.58
CA SER A 63 -5.74 3.04 -0.43
C SER A 63 -7.19 2.74 -0.86
N ARG A 64 -8.19 3.45 -0.33
CA ARG A 64 -9.60 3.36 -0.71
C ARG A 64 -9.94 4.40 -1.77
#